data_AF-A0A8S1PN16-F1
#
_entry.id   AF-A0A8S1PN16-F1
#
_cell.length_a   1.000
_cell.length_b   1.000
_cell.length_c   1.000
_cell.angle_alpha   90.00
_cell.angle_beta   90.00
_cell.angle_gamma   90.00
#
_symmetry.space_group_name_H-M   'P 1'
#
loop_
_entity.id
_entity.type
_entity.pdbx_description
1 polymer ?
#
loop_
_entity_poly.entity_id
_entity_poly.type
_entity_poly.pdbx_seq_one_letter_code
_entity_poly.pdbx_strand_id
1 'polypeptide(L)'
;MLKKLKQQTKDAFNKHFGKDQYKEMKEEEFNNKQDFSKSPHNFQNQIKLDQYIDQSDQANQNQNFDKNISEVPQLDFNKALIPEELIQQIQEQEIKEIADEQAKKKYEKPKKNDEIPDFLNQKICLDENGDNYYEVAAKKAKEQNNTLFQLKAFVSNQATTAKKQVKKQLKKLDTHIKNKILEKKQHINIWIAGQVDAQIVGLMSSIEPKITSSVKKSVPYDFMQEIFQDTAINLWKDFTDLIRLELRAKLQTSKVEIKKRDSKGVIQQFRNFILYSLYPADLTNRDHMRRISYQIMKISQLLPYMGIQPIMFIIILLCINKDEEFQLVNYISDYKSIQFITNGLIPCFLAYFHYLFFDQGPGSHHQVHILIFTLIVQFLTIWIAYFFLRKSYSRGTFLKEQLTITSDSKRGRLKYFLIYDLITFLISIILSIILYIYKIKDSPTQTFGDLLFFTRTIYALFSIPFVFFIIPFFVKMLTNAIPTGYDKYGNCIPSLSTIQIQYKETKFNRQIIVDIEEILERDIEEENQNKVEKQEEQKQNDEEIQNENEQEKQNSKKKRNKKDLKKTIG
;
A
#
# COMPACT_ATOMS: atom_id res chain seq x y z
N MET A 1 36.36 4.92 -11.75
CA MET A 1 35.59 5.41 -10.58
C MET A 1 34.88 4.27 -9.83
N LEU A 2 34.04 3.46 -10.48
CA LEU A 2 33.30 2.34 -9.86
C LEU A 2 34.17 1.29 -9.15
N LYS A 3 35.36 0.97 -9.70
CA LYS A 3 36.33 0.08 -9.04
C LYS A 3 36.92 0.68 -7.75
N LYS A 4 37.18 1.99 -7.72
CA LYS A 4 37.65 2.71 -6.52
C LYS A 4 36.57 2.73 -5.44
N LEU A 5 35.31 2.97 -5.82
CA LEU A 5 34.17 2.93 -4.91
C LEU A 5 33.94 1.54 -4.30
N LYS A 6 34.05 0.47 -5.10
CA LYS A 6 33.97 -0.92 -4.60
C LYS A 6 35.12 -1.27 -3.64
N GLN A 7 36.32 -0.74 -3.89
CA GLN A 7 37.46 -0.99 -3.01
C GLN A 7 37.30 -0.23 -1.69
N GLN A 8 36.86 1.03 -1.74
CA GLN A 8 36.62 1.84 -0.54
C GLN A 8 35.51 1.27 0.36
N THR A 9 34.41 0.75 -0.20
CA THR A 9 33.37 0.07 0.59
C THR A 9 33.85 -1.25 1.18
N LYS A 10 34.66 -2.03 0.43
CA LYS A 10 35.27 -3.25 0.95
C LYS A 10 36.22 -2.97 2.11
N ASP A 11 37.03 -1.94 2.00
CA ASP A 11 38.01 -1.56 3.04
C ASP A 11 37.31 -0.97 4.28
N ALA A 12 36.24 -0.17 4.09
CA ALA A 12 35.42 0.34 5.19
C ALA A 12 34.66 -0.77 5.92
N PHE A 13 34.12 -1.75 5.18
CA PHE A 13 33.43 -2.90 5.77
C PHE A 13 34.40 -3.79 6.57
N ASN A 14 35.54 -4.15 5.98
CA ASN A 14 36.56 -4.94 6.67
C ASN A 14 37.13 -4.26 7.92
N LYS A 15 37.16 -2.92 7.93
CA LYS A 15 37.58 -2.13 9.10
C LYS A 15 36.58 -2.19 10.25
N HIS A 16 35.29 -2.37 9.97
CA HIS A 16 34.24 -2.37 10.99
C HIS A 16 33.84 -3.77 11.48
N PHE A 17 33.94 -4.78 10.62
CA PHE A 17 33.38 -6.11 10.89
C PHE A 17 34.42 -7.25 10.89
N GLY A 18 35.70 -6.93 10.70
CA GLY A 18 36.77 -7.93 10.57
C GLY A 18 36.80 -8.56 9.17
N LYS A 19 37.98 -9.06 8.76
CA LYS A 19 38.20 -9.61 7.39
C LYS A 19 37.41 -10.89 7.11
N ASP A 20 37.00 -11.62 8.14
CA ASP A 20 36.46 -12.97 8.00
C ASP A 20 34.96 -12.97 7.64
N GLN A 21 34.19 -11.97 8.11
CA GLN A 21 32.74 -11.87 7.80
C GLN A 21 32.43 -11.55 6.33
N TYR A 22 33.31 -10.84 5.62
CA TYR A 22 33.08 -10.56 4.19
C TYR A 22 33.31 -11.79 3.31
N LYS A 23 34.08 -12.78 3.80
CA LYS A 23 34.23 -14.09 3.13
C LYS A 23 33.01 -14.98 3.40
N GLU A 24 32.52 -15.02 4.64
CA GLU A 24 31.31 -15.78 4.99
C GLU A 24 30.08 -15.32 4.20
N MET A 25 29.84 -14.01 4.04
CA MET A 25 28.73 -13.50 3.22
C MET A 25 28.82 -13.92 1.74
N LYS A 26 30.03 -14.07 1.20
CA LYS A 26 30.21 -14.51 -0.19
C LYS A 26 30.04 -16.02 -0.37
N GLU A 27 30.36 -16.80 0.66
CA GLU A 27 30.15 -18.25 0.66
C GLU A 27 28.67 -18.60 0.91
N GLU A 28 27.94 -17.82 1.72
CA GLU A 28 26.50 -17.94 1.89
C GLU A 28 25.70 -17.55 0.62
N GLU A 29 26.13 -16.54 -0.14
CA GLU A 29 25.53 -16.22 -1.44
C GLU A 29 25.74 -17.32 -2.50
N PHE A 30 26.79 -18.13 -2.37
CA PHE A 30 27.10 -19.20 -3.34
C PHE A 30 26.41 -20.53 -3.00
N ASN A 31 26.13 -20.79 -1.72
CA ASN A 31 25.52 -22.05 -1.28
C ASN A 31 23.99 -22.05 -1.21
N ASN A 32 23.31 -20.91 -1.39
CA ASN A 32 21.84 -20.83 -1.27
C ASN A 32 21.05 -21.22 -2.55
N LYS A 33 21.56 -22.19 -3.30
CA LYS A 33 20.84 -22.91 -4.36
C LYS A 33 20.90 -24.42 -4.10
N GLN A 34 20.32 -24.92 -3.02
CA GLN A 34 19.85 -26.32 -2.94
C GLN A 34 18.95 -26.56 -1.71
N ASP A 35 17.78 -27.16 -1.99
CA ASP A 35 16.96 -28.02 -1.14
C ASP A 35 16.50 -27.53 0.25
N PHE A 36 15.33 -26.89 0.27
CA PHE A 36 14.43 -26.93 1.44
C PHE A 36 13.68 -28.28 1.50
N SER A 37 14.37 -29.33 1.94
CA SER A 37 13.70 -30.43 2.64
C SER A 37 14.63 -31.03 3.69
N LYS A 38 14.49 -30.55 4.93
CA LYS A 38 14.50 -31.33 6.18
C LYS A 38 14.52 -30.40 7.39
N SER A 39 13.60 -30.68 8.31
CA SER A 39 13.61 -30.27 9.72
C SER A 39 14.96 -30.55 10.37
N PRO A 40 15.33 -29.81 11.44
CA PRO A 40 15.63 -30.57 12.64
C PRO A 40 15.10 -29.98 13.95
N HIS A 41 14.64 -30.93 14.77
CA HIS A 41 14.65 -30.92 16.22
C HIS A 41 16.06 -30.73 16.81
N ASN A 42 16.07 -30.25 18.06
CA ASN A 42 17.15 -30.32 19.07
C ASN A 42 18.33 -29.36 18.91
N PHE A 43 18.34 -28.31 19.73
CA PHE A 43 19.56 -27.87 20.40
C PHE A 43 19.26 -27.50 21.86
N GLN A 44 19.70 -28.38 22.74
CA GLN A 44 19.82 -28.20 24.18
C GLN A 44 21.32 -28.33 24.47
N ASN A 45 21.84 -27.46 25.34
CA ASN A 45 23.21 -27.39 25.87
C ASN A 45 24.24 -26.63 25.03
N GLN A 46 24.52 -25.38 25.43
CA GLN A 46 25.84 -24.94 25.93
C GLN A 46 25.76 -23.45 26.30
N ILE A 47 25.62 -23.15 27.59
CA ILE A 47 25.93 -21.83 28.16
C ILE A 47 26.80 -22.10 29.39
N LYS A 48 28.11 -21.93 29.24
CA LYS A 48 29.07 -21.65 30.32
C LYS A 48 30.30 -20.96 29.70
N LEU A 49 30.84 -19.99 30.44
CA LEU A 49 32.07 -19.21 30.22
C LEU A 49 31.95 -18.15 29.09
N ASP A 50 32.23 -16.86 29.26
CA ASP A 50 33.16 -16.21 30.19
C ASP A 50 32.64 -14.86 30.72
N GLN A 51 32.79 -14.67 32.04
CA GLN A 51 32.99 -13.38 32.69
C GLN A 51 34.49 -13.16 32.79
N TYR A 52 34.98 -12.03 32.28
CA TYR A 52 36.14 -11.22 32.70
C TYR A 52 36.75 -10.57 31.45
N ILE A 53 36.78 -9.23 31.41
CA ILE A 53 37.97 -8.40 31.18
C ILE A 53 37.53 -6.92 31.22
N ASP A 54 38.06 -6.26 32.25
CA ASP A 54 38.55 -4.89 32.37
C ASP A 54 37.72 -3.68 31.91
N GLN A 55 37.21 -3.02 32.95
CA GLN A 55 37.10 -1.58 33.04
C GLN A 55 38.47 -0.95 33.34
N SER A 56 39.13 -0.41 32.32
CA SER A 56 40.00 0.76 32.47
C SER A 56 40.27 1.36 31.10
N ASP A 57 40.31 2.68 31.05
CA ASP A 57 40.67 3.53 29.90
C ASP A 57 39.53 3.85 28.92
N GLN A 58 38.77 4.89 29.27
CA GLN A 58 38.57 6.07 28.41
C GLN A 58 37.77 7.17 29.12
N ALA A 59 38.40 7.77 30.13
CA ALA A 59 38.07 9.13 30.55
C ALA A 59 39.09 10.06 29.87
N ASN A 60 38.71 10.63 28.72
CA ASN A 60 39.20 11.90 28.14
C ASN A 60 38.95 11.94 26.62
N GLN A 61 37.72 12.23 26.20
CA GLN A 61 37.48 12.75 24.84
C GLN A 61 36.14 13.45 24.60
N ASN A 62 35.49 14.01 25.62
CA ASN A 62 34.21 14.72 25.46
C ASN A 62 34.27 16.20 25.89
N GLN A 63 35.11 17.00 25.21
CA GLN A 63 35.07 18.47 25.35
C GLN A 63 35.23 19.25 24.04
N ASN A 64 34.89 18.68 22.87
CA ASN A 64 34.99 19.43 21.60
C ASN A 64 33.82 19.26 20.61
N PHE A 65 32.62 18.89 21.08
CA PHE A 65 31.47 18.61 20.18
C PHE A 65 30.36 19.67 20.17
N ASP A 66 30.63 20.91 20.59
CA ASP A 66 29.59 21.95 20.75
C ASP A 66 29.76 23.23 19.91
N LYS A 67 30.50 23.22 18.79
CA LYS A 67 30.67 24.46 18.00
C LYS A 67 30.42 24.47 16.49
N ASN A 68 30.07 23.37 15.83
CA ASN A 68 29.86 23.38 14.36
C ASN A 68 28.59 22.64 13.91
N ILE A 69 27.42 23.02 14.44
CA ILE A 69 26.12 22.65 13.88
C ILE A 69 25.35 23.94 13.57
N SER A 70 25.83 24.71 12.60
CA SER A 70 25.07 25.84 12.03
C SER A 70 25.23 25.98 10.52
N GLU A 71 25.95 25.08 9.85
CA GLU A 71 26.15 25.13 8.40
C GLU A 71 26.03 23.73 7.78
N VAL A 72 24.82 23.15 7.83
CA VAL A 72 24.47 22.08 6.89
C VAL A 72 23.77 22.77 5.72
N PRO A 73 24.33 22.74 4.49
CA PRO A 73 23.64 23.27 3.34
C PRO A 73 22.36 22.44 3.14
N GLN A 74 21.21 23.09 3.25
CA GLN A 74 19.93 22.50 2.85
C GLN A 74 20.05 22.10 1.38
N LEU A 75 20.15 20.80 1.13
CA LEU A 75 20.10 20.26 -0.22
C LEU A 75 18.65 20.38 -0.70
N ASP A 76 18.37 21.45 -1.44
CA ASP A 76 17.07 21.70 -2.05
C ASP A 76 16.84 20.73 -3.22
N PHE A 77 16.24 19.58 -2.92
CA PHE A 77 15.95 18.53 -3.90
C PHE A 77 14.96 18.98 -5.00
N ASN A 78 14.32 20.16 -4.86
CA ASN A 78 13.50 20.74 -5.91
C ASN A 78 14.34 21.39 -7.03
N LYS A 79 15.64 21.66 -6.81
CA LYS A 79 16.54 22.21 -7.85
C LYS A 79 17.19 21.17 -8.76
N ALA A 80 17.06 19.87 -8.46
CA ALA A 80 17.64 18.78 -9.26
C ALA A 80 16.61 18.05 -10.14
N LEU A 81 15.32 18.36 -10.04
CA LEU A 81 14.35 17.98 -11.06
C LEU A 81 14.43 19.00 -12.18
N ILE A 82 14.83 18.53 -13.38
CA ILE A 82 14.56 19.26 -14.61
C ILE A 82 13.05 19.52 -14.62
N PRO A 83 12.58 20.79 -14.59
CA PRO A 83 11.17 21.10 -14.60
C PRO A 83 10.53 20.43 -15.81
N GLU A 84 9.36 19.82 -15.64
CA GLU A 84 8.64 19.14 -16.72
C GLU A 84 8.38 20.11 -17.90
N GLU A 85 8.23 21.40 -17.58
CA GLU A 85 8.17 22.52 -18.53
C GLU A 85 9.43 22.66 -19.40
N LEU A 86 10.63 22.43 -18.86
CA LEU A 86 11.88 22.51 -19.63
C LEU A 86 12.01 21.34 -20.62
N ILE A 87 11.55 20.15 -20.23
CA ILE A 87 11.50 18.98 -21.13
C ILE A 87 10.50 19.24 -22.26
N GLN A 88 9.35 19.85 -21.96
CA GLN A 88 8.38 20.26 -22.96
C GLN A 88 8.93 21.33 -23.91
N GLN A 89 9.65 22.33 -23.39
CA GLN A 89 10.28 23.37 -24.22
C GLN A 89 11.34 22.80 -25.17
N ILE A 90 12.16 21.85 -24.71
CA ILE A 90 13.16 21.17 -25.57
C ILE A 90 12.46 20.38 -26.68
N GLN A 91 11.37 19.68 -26.38
CA GLN A 91 10.60 18.95 -27.39
C GLN A 91 9.91 19.88 -28.40
N GLU A 92 9.35 21.01 -27.95
CA GLU A 92 8.75 22.00 -28.85
C GLU A 92 9.80 22.67 -29.75
N GLN A 93 11.02 22.90 -29.25
CA GLN A 93 12.13 23.42 -30.05
C GLN A 93 12.59 22.41 -31.11
N GLU A 94 12.74 21.13 -30.77
CA GLU A 94 13.07 20.09 -31.75
C GLU A 94 11.98 19.96 -32.83
N ILE A 95 10.69 20.03 -32.45
CA ILE A 95 9.57 19.98 -33.40
C ILE A 95 9.59 21.21 -34.33
N LYS A 96 9.87 22.41 -33.81
CA LYS A 96 10.02 23.62 -34.63
C LYS A 96 11.21 23.54 -35.57
N GLU A 97 12.34 23.02 -35.12
CA GLU A 97 13.55 22.91 -35.93
C GLU A 97 13.38 21.91 -37.08
N ILE A 98 12.70 20.78 -36.83
CA ILE A 98 12.31 19.81 -37.86
C ILE A 98 11.29 20.42 -38.84
N ALA A 99 10.31 21.18 -38.34
CA ALA A 99 9.33 21.87 -39.18
C ALA A 99 9.99 22.95 -40.06
N ASP A 100 10.96 23.68 -39.52
CA ASP A 100 11.72 24.70 -40.23
C ASP A 100 12.69 24.08 -41.25
N GLU A 101 13.32 22.93 -40.95
CA GLU A 101 14.08 22.16 -41.94
C GLU A 101 13.19 21.66 -43.09
N GLN A 102 11.96 21.21 -42.80
CA GLN A 102 11.02 20.80 -43.83
C GLN A 102 10.46 21.99 -44.62
N ALA A 103 10.27 23.15 -43.99
CA ALA A 103 9.86 24.39 -44.66
C ALA A 103 10.99 24.98 -45.53
N LYS A 104 12.26 24.81 -45.13
CA LYS A 104 13.45 25.15 -45.93
C LYS A 104 13.65 24.21 -47.11
N LYS A 105 13.17 22.96 -47.04
CA LYS A 105 12.96 22.09 -48.21
C LYS A 105 11.73 22.52 -49.01
N LYS A 106 11.64 23.82 -49.30
CA LYS A 106 10.71 24.36 -50.29
C LYS A 106 11.18 23.81 -51.62
N TYR A 107 10.51 22.76 -52.10
CA TYR A 107 10.70 22.25 -53.45
C TYR A 107 10.57 23.43 -54.42
N GLU A 108 11.69 23.89 -54.96
CA GLU A 108 11.69 24.68 -56.17
C GLU A 108 11.01 23.82 -57.23
N LYS A 109 9.75 24.13 -57.53
CA LYS A 109 9.09 23.58 -58.71
C LYS A 109 10.02 23.89 -59.88
N PRO A 110 10.51 22.88 -60.62
CA PRO A 110 11.27 23.14 -61.82
C PRO A 110 10.41 24.03 -62.72
N LYS A 111 10.93 25.21 -63.06
CA LYS A 111 10.29 26.08 -64.05
C LYS A 111 10.13 25.26 -65.32
N LYS A 112 8.88 25.12 -65.72
CA LYS A 112 8.46 24.51 -66.97
C LYS A 112 8.92 25.43 -68.10
N ASN A 113 10.16 25.26 -68.54
CA ASN A 113 10.61 25.78 -69.83
C ASN A 113 10.18 24.75 -70.87
N ASP A 114 9.06 25.05 -71.51
CA ASP A 114 8.63 24.44 -72.75
C ASP A 114 9.58 24.91 -73.88
N GLU A 115 10.75 24.28 -73.99
CA GLU A 115 11.50 24.23 -75.24
C GLU A 115 11.81 22.77 -75.51
N ILE A 116 10.94 22.14 -76.29
CA ILE A 116 11.22 20.88 -76.96
C ILE A 116 12.46 21.14 -77.82
N PRO A 117 13.58 20.47 -77.55
CA PRO A 117 14.79 20.75 -78.30
C PRO A 117 14.60 20.30 -79.76
N ASP A 118 14.95 21.21 -80.67
CA ASP A 118 14.70 21.17 -82.13
C ASP A 118 15.45 20.04 -82.90
N PHE A 119 15.98 19.04 -82.19
CA PHE A 119 16.67 17.89 -82.79
C PHE A 119 15.74 16.73 -83.20
N LEU A 120 14.43 16.81 -82.91
CA LEU A 120 13.46 15.78 -83.29
C LEU A 120 13.06 15.78 -84.78
N ASN A 121 13.62 16.69 -85.60
CA ASN A 121 13.40 16.73 -87.05
C ASN A 121 14.55 16.12 -87.88
N GLN A 122 15.53 15.44 -87.26
CA GLN A 122 16.61 14.78 -87.99
C GLN A 122 16.29 13.33 -88.35
N LYS A 123 16.61 12.99 -89.61
CA LYS A 123 16.51 11.69 -90.27
C LYS A 123 16.64 10.52 -89.31
N ILE A 124 15.68 9.62 -89.39
CA ILE A 124 15.64 8.31 -88.71
C ILE A 124 16.96 7.60 -88.99
N CYS A 125 17.88 7.62 -88.01
CA CYS A 125 19.06 6.76 -88.01
C CYS A 125 18.57 5.38 -87.62
N LEU A 126 18.45 4.52 -88.63
CA LEU A 126 18.27 3.09 -88.44
C LEU A 126 19.61 2.50 -88.02
N ASP A 127 19.60 1.62 -87.02
CA ASP A 127 20.79 0.84 -86.71
C ASP A 127 21.06 -0.20 -87.82
N GLU A 128 22.17 -0.94 -87.69
CA GLU A 128 22.57 -1.97 -88.67
C GLU A 128 21.53 -3.10 -88.83
N ASN A 129 20.51 -3.16 -87.96
CA ASN A 129 19.42 -4.13 -87.99
C ASN A 129 18.10 -3.54 -88.52
N GLY A 130 18.04 -2.23 -88.83
CA GLY A 130 16.86 -1.57 -89.36
C GLY A 130 15.86 -1.10 -88.31
N ASP A 131 16.23 -1.03 -87.03
CA ASP A 131 15.36 -0.59 -85.94
C ASP A 131 15.59 0.91 -85.62
N ASN A 132 14.51 1.60 -85.25
CA ASN A 132 14.56 3.03 -84.91
C ASN A 132 15.32 3.21 -83.59
N TYR A 133 16.51 3.82 -83.67
CA TYR A 133 17.41 4.02 -82.54
C TYR A 133 16.74 4.65 -81.31
N TYR A 134 15.79 5.57 -81.53
CA TYR A 134 15.05 6.24 -80.45
C TYR A 134 14.08 5.30 -79.72
N GLU A 135 13.51 4.32 -80.42
CA GLU A 135 12.58 3.35 -79.83
C GLU A 135 13.32 2.32 -78.98
N VAL A 136 14.49 1.87 -79.44
CA VAL A 136 15.39 0.99 -78.67
C VAL A 136 15.92 1.71 -77.43
N ALA A 137 16.31 2.99 -77.56
CA ALA A 137 16.75 3.81 -76.43
C ALA A 137 15.62 4.07 -75.42
N ALA A 138 14.40 4.38 -75.88
CA ALA A 138 13.24 4.57 -75.02
C ALA A 138 12.84 3.28 -74.27
N LYS A 139 12.93 2.12 -74.93
CA LYS A 139 12.64 0.82 -74.30
C LYS A 139 13.67 0.47 -73.23
N LYS A 140 14.97 0.67 -73.51
CA LYS A 140 16.04 0.55 -72.49
C LYS A 140 15.85 1.53 -71.33
N ALA A 141 15.45 2.78 -71.60
CA ALA A 141 15.18 3.77 -70.55
C ALA A 141 13.97 3.37 -69.68
N LYS A 142 12.93 2.77 -70.27
CA LYS A 142 11.76 2.27 -69.52
C LYS A 142 12.11 1.07 -68.65
N GLU A 143 12.92 0.13 -69.13
CA GLU A 143 13.45 -0.99 -68.34
C GLU A 143 14.35 -0.52 -67.19
N GLN A 144 15.23 0.46 -67.45
CA GLN A 144 16.06 1.08 -66.42
C GLN A 144 15.21 1.81 -65.36
N ASN A 145 14.16 2.52 -65.76
CA ASN A 145 13.26 3.18 -64.80
C ASN A 145 12.46 2.18 -63.96
N ASN A 146 12.03 1.06 -64.55
CA ASN A 146 11.25 0.05 -63.82
C ASN A 146 12.12 -0.66 -62.76
N THR A 147 13.37 -1.00 -63.11
CA THR A 147 14.35 -1.53 -62.16
C THR A 147 14.72 -0.52 -61.08
N LEU A 148 14.84 0.77 -61.42
CA LEU A 148 15.05 1.85 -60.45
C LEU A 148 13.88 1.98 -59.48
N PHE A 149 12.63 1.86 -59.96
CA PHE A 149 11.43 1.96 -59.14
C PHE A 149 11.30 0.78 -58.16
N GLN A 150 11.55 -0.44 -58.63
CA GLN A 150 11.60 -1.63 -57.79
C GLN A 150 12.70 -1.53 -56.72
N LEU A 151 13.89 -1.04 -57.10
CA LEU A 151 14.98 -0.81 -56.16
C LEU A 151 14.59 0.23 -55.11
N LYS A 152 13.94 1.34 -55.51
CA LYS A 152 13.48 2.38 -54.59
C LYS A 152 12.42 1.87 -53.62
N ALA A 153 11.46 1.07 -54.09
CA ALA A 153 10.44 0.45 -53.26
C ALA A 153 11.07 -0.54 -52.26
N PHE A 154 12.01 -1.37 -52.71
CA PHE A 154 12.76 -2.29 -51.84
C PHE A 154 13.55 -1.55 -50.76
N VAL A 155 14.29 -0.51 -51.14
CA VAL A 155 15.05 0.33 -50.19
C VAL A 155 14.12 1.03 -49.20
N SER A 156 12.97 1.53 -49.65
CA SER A 156 11.95 2.14 -48.78
C SER A 156 11.35 1.13 -47.79
N ASN A 157 11.03 -0.09 -48.23
CA ASN A 157 10.52 -1.15 -47.37
C ASN A 157 11.56 -1.63 -46.36
N GLN A 158 12.84 -1.75 -46.76
CA GLN A 158 13.92 -2.04 -45.82
C GLN A 158 14.10 -0.90 -44.81
N ALA A 159 14.07 0.36 -45.26
CA ALA A 159 14.22 1.52 -44.39
C ALA A 159 13.08 1.62 -43.36
N THR A 160 11.83 1.36 -43.77
CA THR A 160 10.68 1.36 -42.85
C THR A 160 10.71 0.20 -41.88
N THR A 161 11.13 -0.99 -42.32
CA THR A 161 11.30 -2.17 -41.44
C THR A 161 12.42 -1.93 -40.43
N ALA A 162 13.56 -1.40 -40.86
CA ALA A 162 14.65 -1.01 -39.99
C ALA A 162 14.20 0.06 -38.97
N LYS A 163 13.46 1.09 -39.42
CA LYS A 163 12.89 2.12 -38.53
C LYS A 163 11.93 1.54 -37.50
N LYS A 164 11.03 0.62 -37.89
CA LYS A 164 10.12 -0.08 -36.97
C LYS A 164 10.90 -0.92 -35.95
N GLN A 165 11.92 -1.65 -36.39
CA GLN A 165 12.75 -2.49 -35.52
C GLN A 165 13.54 -1.64 -34.52
N VAL A 166 14.14 -0.53 -34.94
CA VAL A 166 14.82 0.44 -34.06
C VAL A 166 13.84 1.06 -33.06
N LYS A 167 12.63 1.47 -33.49
CA LYS A 167 11.61 2.00 -32.60
C LYS A 167 11.17 0.98 -31.54
N LYS A 168 11.03 -0.30 -31.92
CA LYS A 168 10.71 -1.40 -31.00
C LYS A 168 11.84 -1.65 -30.00
N GLN A 169 13.10 -1.61 -30.44
CA GLN A 169 14.26 -1.75 -29.56
C GLN A 169 14.40 -0.55 -28.60
N LEU A 170 14.17 0.67 -29.06
CA LEU A 170 14.16 1.88 -28.22
C LEU A 170 13.07 1.82 -27.15
N LYS A 171 11.84 1.40 -27.48
CA LYS A 171 10.77 1.21 -26.50
C LYS A 171 11.15 0.16 -25.44
N LYS A 172 11.75 -0.96 -25.85
CA LYS A 172 12.24 -1.99 -24.91
C LYS A 172 13.38 -1.49 -24.03
N LEU A 173 14.27 -0.66 -24.57
CA LEU A 173 15.37 -0.06 -23.82
C LEU A 173 14.84 0.96 -22.80
N ASP A 174 13.89 1.81 -23.19
CA ASP A 174 13.25 2.79 -22.32
C ASP A 174 12.51 2.12 -21.15
N THR A 175 11.73 1.06 -21.41
CA THR A 175 11.08 0.30 -20.33
C THR A 175 12.10 -0.39 -19.42
N HIS A 176 13.19 -0.92 -19.97
CA HIS A 176 14.26 -1.51 -19.17
C HIS A 176 14.98 -0.47 -18.29
N ILE A 177 15.30 0.70 -18.84
CA ILE A 177 15.91 1.83 -18.11
C ILE A 177 14.97 2.32 -17.01
N LYS A 178 13.68 2.52 -17.32
CA LYS A 178 12.66 2.92 -16.33
C LYS A 178 12.56 1.92 -15.17
N ASN A 179 12.53 0.63 -15.48
CA ASN A 179 12.50 -0.42 -14.45
C ASN A 179 13.79 -0.41 -13.61
N LYS A 180 14.97 -0.24 -14.22
CA LYS A 180 16.24 -0.13 -13.50
C LYS A 180 16.34 1.12 -12.63
N ILE A 181 15.83 2.26 -13.09
CA ILE A 181 15.75 3.49 -12.31
C ILE A 181 14.80 3.29 -11.12
N LEU A 182 13.65 2.62 -11.34
CA LEU A 182 12.69 2.32 -10.27
C LEU A 182 13.28 1.39 -9.21
N GLU A 183 13.97 0.32 -9.61
CA GLU A 183 14.72 -0.57 -8.72
C GLU A 183 15.77 0.20 -7.90
N LYS A 184 16.57 1.06 -8.56
CA LYS A 184 17.58 1.88 -7.87
C LYS A 184 16.96 2.90 -6.91
N LYS A 185 15.83 3.51 -7.27
CA LYS A 185 15.07 4.41 -6.41
C LYS A 185 14.56 3.67 -5.17
N GLN A 186 14.07 2.45 -5.31
CA GLN A 186 13.65 1.61 -4.18
C GLN A 186 14.83 1.29 -3.25
N HIS A 187 15.99 0.90 -3.80
CA HIS A 187 17.19 0.67 -2.98
C HIS A 187 17.67 1.92 -2.25
N ILE A 188 17.66 3.10 -2.90
CA ILE A 188 18.01 4.37 -2.28
C ILE A 188 17.02 4.69 -1.15
N ASN A 189 15.72 4.51 -1.37
CA ASN A 189 14.72 4.75 -0.34
C ASN A 189 14.89 3.82 0.87
N ILE A 190 15.18 2.53 0.65
CA ILE A 190 15.46 1.57 1.73
C ILE A 190 16.74 1.97 2.48
N TRP A 191 17.79 2.39 1.77
CA TRP A 191 19.04 2.82 2.39
C TRP A 191 18.86 4.10 3.22
N ILE A 192 18.19 5.11 2.68
CA ILE A 192 17.84 6.35 3.42
C ILE A 192 17.02 5.99 4.66
N ALA A 193 16.01 5.13 4.51
CA ALA A 193 15.18 4.72 5.64
C ALA A 193 16.00 4.02 6.73
N GLY A 194 16.93 3.14 6.36
CA GLY A 194 17.84 2.50 7.31
C GLY A 194 18.77 3.49 8.03
N GLN A 195 19.27 4.51 7.34
CA GLN A 195 20.12 5.55 7.95
C GLN A 195 19.33 6.41 8.94
N VAL A 196 18.12 6.85 8.57
CA VAL A 196 17.26 7.66 9.46
C VAL A 196 16.84 6.84 10.68
N ASP A 197 16.50 5.56 10.49
CA ASP A 197 16.16 4.65 11.59
C ASP A 197 17.34 4.50 12.56
N ALA A 198 18.56 4.25 12.06
CA ALA A 198 19.76 4.14 12.88
C ALA A 198 20.06 5.43 13.68
N GLN A 199 19.89 6.60 13.07
CA GLN A 199 20.06 7.88 13.77
C GLN A 199 19.02 8.06 14.88
N ILE A 200 17.76 7.72 14.63
CA ILE A 200 16.70 7.81 15.63
C ILE A 200 16.92 6.81 16.77
N VAL A 201 17.36 5.59 16.46
CA VAL A 201 17.75 4.59 17.47
C VAL A 201 18.82 5.16 18.39
N GLY A 202 19.86 5.78 17.83
CA GLY A 202 20.94 6.39 18.60
C GLY A 202 20.47 7.58 19.46
N LEU A 203 19.57 8.41 18.93
CA LEU A 203 18.97 9.50 19.71
C LEU A 203 18.10 8.96 20.85
N MET A 204 17.25 7.97 20.59
CA MET A 204 16.36 7.39 21.61
C MET A 204 17.12 6.68 22.71
N SER A 205 18.17 5.90 22.39
CA SER A 205 19.00 5.25 23.40
C SER A 205 19.74 6.25 24.29
N SER A 206 20.09 7.43 23.77
CA SER A 206 20.71 8.50 24.55
C SER A 206 19.74 9.23 25.50
N ILE A 207 18.44 9.25 25.17
CA ILE A 207 17.38 9.90 25.95
C ILE A 207 16.86 8.98 27.06
N GLU A 208 16.83 7.66 26.81
CA GLU A 208 16.37 6.63 27.76
C GLU A 208 16.90 6.83 29.20
N PRO A 209 18.22 6.89 29.46
CA PRO A 209 18.73 7.02 30.83
C PRO A 209 18.34 8.34 31.49
N LYS A 210 18.13 9.41 30.72
CA LYS A 210 17.72 10.73 31.24
C LYS A 210 16.28 10.68 31.75
N ILE A 211 15.39 10.00 31.02
CA ILE A 211 13.99 9.83 31.44
C ILE A 211 13.91 8.88 32.62
N THR A 212 14.58 7.73 32.56
CA THR A 212 14.55 6.74 33.65
C THR A 212 15.10 7.33 34.96
N SER A 213 16.18 8.10 34.90
CA SER A 213 16.72 8.79 36.08
C SER A 213 15.82 9.94 36.57
N SER A 214 15.13 10.64 35.67
CA SER A 214 14.17 11.69 36.06
C SER A 214 12.92 11.12 36.72
N VAL A 215 12.37 10.03 36.18
CA VAL A 215 11.25 9.29 36.79
C VAL A 215 11.64 8.79 38.17
N LYS A 216 12.83 8.17 38.30
CA LYS A 216 13.34 7.71 39.60
C LYS A 216 13.43 8.84 40.63
N LYS A 217 13.92 10.02 40.24
CA LYS A 217 14.00 11.19 41.13
C LYS A 217 12.64 11.77 41.53
N SER A 218 11.61 11.60 40.70
CA SER A 218 10.28 12.16 40.94
C SER A 218 9.41 11.33 41.90
N VAL A 219 9.76 10.07 42.14
CA VAL A 219 8.97 9.14 42.95
C VAL A 219 9.49 9.14 44.40
N PRO A 220 8.69 9.61 45.38
CA PRO A 220 9.17 9.83 46.75
C PRO A 220 9.39 8.54 47.56
N TYR A 221 8.81 7.41 47.16
CA TYR A 221 8.87 6.16 47.92
C TYR A 221 9.64 5.07 47.18
N ASP A 222 10.60 4.43 47.86
CA ASP A 222 11.49 3.44 47.27
C ASP A 222 10.75 2.24 46.67
N PHE A 223 9.70 1.73 47.34
CA PHE A 223 8.93 0.60 46.81
C PHE A 223 8.20 0.92 45.50
N MET A 224 7.87 2.20 45.26
CA MET A 224 7.26 2.63 44.00
C MET A 224 8.32 2.90 42.93
N GLN A 225 9.56 3.23 43.31
CA GLN A 225 10.61 3.52 42.34
C GLN A 225 10.84 2.34 41.39
N GLU A 226 10.86 1.10 41.89
CA GLU A 226 11.01 -0.10 41.04
C GLU A 226 9.84 -0.24 40.05
N ILE A 227 8.60 -0.10 40.51
CA ILE A 227 7.40 -0.20 39.66
C ILE A 227 7.40 0.90 38.59
N PHE A 228 7.70 2.13 38.97
CA PHE A 228 7.74 3.26 38.04
C PHE A 228 8.93 3.18 37.07
N GLN A 229 10.08 2.68 37.53
CA GLN A 229 11.25 2.45 36.69
C GLN A 229 10.96 1.36 35.64
N ASP A 230 10.42 0.21 36.05
CA ASP A 230 10.01 -0.85 35.14
C ASP A 230 8.93 -0.38 34.17
N THR A 231 7.97 0.40 34.67
CA THR A 231 6.92 0.99 33.83
C THR A 231 7.51 1.97 32.83
N ALA A 232 8.45 2.82 33.24
CA ALA A 232 9.12 3.79 32.38
C ALA A 232 9.97 3.11 31.30
N ILE A 233 10.74 2.07 31.66
CA ILE A 233 11.56 1.31 30.70
C ILE A 233 10.66 0.62 29.67
N ASN A 234 9.60 -0.07 30.12
CA ASN A 234 8.65 -0.71 29.21
C ASN A 234 7.95 0.33 28.31
N LEU A 235 7.50 1.44 28.89
CA LEU A 235 6.88 2.53 28.15
C LEU A 235 7.83 3.15 27.12
N TRP A 236 9.11 3.29 27.47
CA TRP A 236 10.13 3.83 26.58
C TRP A 236 10.42 2.90 25.40
N LYS A 237 10.50 1.59 25.65
CA LYS A 237 10.61 0.58 24.59
C LYS A 237 9.42 0.65 23.64
N ASP A 238 8.20 0.66 24.17
CA ASP A 238 6.97 0.76 23.38
C ASP A 238 6.89 2.08 22.57
N PHE A 239 7.32 3.19 23.18
CA PHE A 239 7.38 4.50 22.53
C PHE A 239 8.42 4.54 21.41
N THR A 240 9.59 3.95 21.63
CA THR A 240 10.66 3.86 20.62
C THR A 240 10.20 3.01 19.44
N ASP A 241 9.63 1.84 19.69
CA ASP A 241 9.10 0.95 18.65
C ASP A 241 7.97 1.61 17.87
N LEU A 242 7.12 2.39 18.55
CA LEU A 242 6.10 3.18 17.89
C LEU A 242 6.71 4.23 16.95
N ILE A 243 7.67 5.03 17.42
CA ILE A 243 8.27 6.07 16.58
C ILE A 243 8.94 5.45 15.36
N ARG A 244 9.66 4.33 15.55
CA ARG A 244 10.25 3.58 14.44
C ARG A 244 9.19 3.13 13.45
N LEU A 245 8.07 2.60 13.94
CA LEU A 245 6.97 2.13 13.10
C LEU A 245 6.35 3.30 12.30
N GLU A 246 6.04 4.41 12.97
CA GLU A 246 5.46 5.59 12.31
C GLU A 246 6.42 6.21 11.28
N LEU A 247 7.71 6.26 11.59
CA LEU A 247 8.74 6.76 10.69
C LEU A 247 8.90 5.84 9.48
N ARG A 248 9.01 4.52 9.69
CA ARG A 248 9.08 3.54 8.60
C ARG A 248 7.83 3.59 7.75
N ALA A 249 6.64 3.75 8.33
CA ALA A 249 5.40 3.89 7.59
C ALA A 249 5.35 5.18 6.75
N LYS A 250 5.98 6.28 7.21
CA LYS A 250 6.11 7.52 6.42
C LYS A 250 7.17 7.41 5.31
N LEU A 251 8.25 6.66 5.53
CA LEU A 251 9.34 6.48 4.58
C LEU A 251 9.04 5.43 3.52
N GLN A 252 8.40 4.32 3.91
CA GLN A 252 7.90 3.30 3.02
C GLN A 252 6.50 3.70 2.56
N THR A 253 6.41 4.43 1.46
CA THR A 253 5.15 4.67 0.76
C THR A 253 4.67 3.39 0.04
N SER A 254 4.65 2.24 0.73
CA SER A 254 4.09 1.02 0.18
C SER A 254 2.59 1.21 0.08
N LYS A 255 2.07 1.26 -1.15
CA LYS A 255 0.64 1.33 -1.39
C LYS A 255 0.08 -0.06 -1.07
N VAL A 256 -0.57 -0.20 0.08
CA VAL A 256 -1.33 -1.42 0.40
C VAL A 256 -2.61 -1.37 -0.42
N GLU A 257 -2.67 -2.21 -1.46
CA GLU A 257 -3.88 -2.34 -2.27
C GLU A 257 -4.94 -3.12 -1.49
N ILE A 258 -5.91 -2.39 -0.92
CA ILE A 258 -7.04 -3.00 -0.23
C ILE A 258 -8.08 -3.40 -1.29
N LYS A 259 -8.31 -4.71 -1.43
CA LYS A 259 -9.36 -5.22 -2.30
C LYS A 259 -10.74 -4.82 -1.72
N LYS A 260 -11.57 -4.17 -2.53
CA LYS A 260 -12.97 -3.90 -2.17
C LYS A 260 -13.66 -5.24 -1.89
N ARG A 261 -14.33 -5.34 -0.75
CA ARG A 261 -15.12 -6.52 -0.41
C ARG A 261 -16.49 -6.35 -1.04
N ASP A 262 -16.89 -7.32 -1.86
CA ASP A 262 -18.23 -7.35 -2.45
C ASP A 262 -19.25 -7.62 -1.35
N SER A 263 -19.76 -6.54 -0.72
CA SER A 263 -20.82 -6.64 0.28
C SER A 263 -22.17 -6.78 -0.42
N LYS A 264 -22.53 -8.02 -0.78
CA LYS A 264 -23.87 -8.34 -1.27
C LYS A 264 -24.79 -8.59 -0.07
N GLY A 265 -25.84 -7.76 0.09
CA GLY A 265 -26.90 -7.94 1.08
C GLY A 265 -27.04 -6.82 2.12
N VAL A 266 -28.29 -6.58 2.54
CA VAL A 266 -28.68 -5.49 3.47
C VAL A 266 -28.02 -5.65 4.84
N ILE A 267 -27.93 -6.88 5.37
CA ILE A 267 -27.31 -7.16 6.67
C ILE A 267 -25.82 -6.78 6.67
N GLN A 268 -25.10 -7.09 5.58
CA GLN A 268 -23.69 -6.76 5.47
C GLN A 268 -23.48 -5.24 5.30
N GLN A 269 -24.36 -4.55 4.56
CA GLN A 269 -24.34 -3.09 4.47
C GLN A 269 -24.59 -2.42 5.82
N PHE A 270 -25.59 -2.91 6.57
CA PHE A 270 -25.89 -2.43 7.92
C PHE A 270 -24.73 -2.67 8.89
N ARG A 271 -24.15 -3.87 8.87
CA ARG A 271 -22.93 -4.19 9.61
C ARG A 271 -21.79 -3.23 9.26
N ASN A 272 -21.53 -3.02 7.97
CA ASN A 272 -20.47 -2.11 7.50
C ASN A 272 -20.73 -0.68 7.98
N PHE A 273 -21.99 -0.22 7.94
CA PHE A 273 -22.39 1.09 8.44
C PHE A 273 -22.13 1.25 9.94
N ILE A 274 -22.50 0.25 10.77
CA ILE A 274 -22.24 0.26 12.21
C ILE A 274 -20.74 0.32 12.48
N LEU A 275 -19.97 -0.58 11.86
CA LEU A 275 -18.54 -0.69 12.08
C LEU A 275 -17.77 0.55 11.65
N TYR A 276 -18.11 1.10 10.48
CA TYR A 276 -17.51 2.32 9.97
C TYR A 276 -17.90 3.56 10.78
N SER A 277 -19.12 3.58 11.32
CA SER A 277 -19.56 4.68 12.19
C SER A 277 -18.88 4.64 13.56
N LEU A 278 -18.58 3.47 14.11
CA LEU A 278 -17.97 3.32 15.44
C LEU A 278 -16.44 3.32 15.42
N TYR A 279 -15.81 2.66 14.44
CA TYR A 279 -14.36 2.47 14.39
C TYR A 279 -13.84 2.73 12.96
N PRO A 280 -13.92 3.95 12.43
CA PRO A 280 -13.41 4.27 11.10
C PRO A 280 -11.87 4.17 11.07
N ALA A 281 -11.33 3.52 10.05
CA ALA A 281 -9.89 3.49 9.82
C ALA A 281 -9.37 4.77 9.15
N ASP A 282 -10.23 5.45 8.37
CA ASP A 282 -9.85 6.50 7.43
C ASP A 282 -10.16 7.93 7.91
N LEU A 283 -10.60 8.11 9.16
CA LEU A 283 -10.98 9.42 9.68
C LEU A 283 -10.06 9.87 10.81
N THR A 284 -9.85 11.17 10.90
CA THR A 284 -9.27 11.78 12.09
C THR A 284 -10.28 11.70 13.24
N ASN A 285 -9.82 11.64 14.49
CA ASN A 285 -10.70 11.61 15.67
C ASN A 285 -11.71 12.77 15.66
N ARG A 286 -11.28 13.96 15.21
CA ARG A 286 -12.13 15.15 15.12
C ARG A 286 -13.24 14.98 14.07
N ASP A 287 -12.90 14.46 12.90
CA ASP A 287 -13.89 14.23 11.83
C ASP A 287 -14.86 13.11 12.21
N HIS A 288 -14.36 12.09 12.90
CA HIS A 288 -15.17 11.01 13.44
C HIS A 288 -16.21 11.51 14.44
N MET A 289 -15.82 12.33 15.42
CA MET A 289 -16.72 12.91 16.43
C MET A 289 -17.81 13.81 15.84
N ARG A 290 -17.55 14.45 14.69
CA ARG A 290 -18.51 15.34 14.00
C ARG A 290 -19.59 14.59 13.23
N ARG A 291 -19.44 13.30 12.98
CA ARG A 291 -20.43 12.53 12.23
C ARG A 291 -21.66 12.23 13.06
N ILE A 292 -22.82 12.57 12.51
CA ILE A 292 -24.13 12.33 13.13
C ILE A 292 -24.34 10.84 13.44
N SER A 293 -23.91 9.93 12.55
CA SER A 293 -24.05 8.49 12.79
C SER A 293 -23.25 8.00 14.00
N TYR A 294 -22.04 8.52 14.21
CA TYR A 294 -21.25 8.24 15.40
C TYR A 294 -21.92 8.77 16.67
N GLN A 295 -22.39 10.01 16.64
CA GLN A 295 -23.06 10.64 17.77
C GLN A 295 -24.32 9.87 18.18
N ILE A 296 -25.18 9.49 17.23
CA ILE A 296 -26.38 8.69 17.49
C ILE A 296 -25.99 7.34 18.14
N MET A 297 -24.98 6.65 17.61
CA MET A 297 -24.54 5.36 18.13
C MET A 297 -23.89 5.47 19.52
N LYS A 298 -23.19 6.57 19.82
CA LYS A 298 -22.62 6.81 21.16
C LYS A 298 -23.68 7.26 22.16
N ILE A 299 -24.64 8.09 21.75
CA ILE A 299 -25.79 8.48 22.58
C ILE A 299 -26.59 7.24 22.96
N SER A 300 -26.88 6.32 22.01
CA SER A 300 -27.60 5.09 22.33
C SER A 300 -26.83 4.16 23.26
N GLN A 301 -25.50 4.13 23.20
CA GLN A 301 -24.64 3.45 24.19
C GLN A 301 -24.67 4.11 25.57
N LEU A 302 -24.87 5.42 25.64
CA LEU A 302 -24.91 6.21 26.88
C LEU A 302 -26.27 6.14 27.60
N LEU A 303 -27.33 5.62 26.98
CA LEU A 303 -28.66 5.50 27.59
C LEU A 303 -28.72 4.27 28.53
N PRO A 304 -28.79 4.45 29.86
CA PRO A 304 -28.89 3.33 30.81
C PRO A 304 -30.31 2.74 30.89
N TYR A 305 -31.25 3.22 30.09
CA TYR A 305 -32.66 2.88 30.16
C TYR A 305 -32.94 1.50 29.56
N MET A 306 -33.72 0.67 30.28
CA MET A 306 -34.32 -0.59 29.80
C MET A 306 -33.37 -1.61 29.15
N GLY A 307 -32.08 -1.57 29.47
CA GLY A 307 -31.11 -2.49 28.86
C GLY A 307 -30.78 -2.16 27.40
N ILE A 308 -31.09 -0.95 26.91
CA ILE A 308 -30.70 -0.49 25.57
C ILE A 308 -29.17 -0.60 25.41
N GLN A 309 -28.41 -0.14 26.40
CA GLN A 309 -26.95 -0.24 26.39
C GLN A 309 -26.43 -1.68 26.15
N PRO A 310 -26.74 -2.71 26.97
CA PRO A 310 -26.26 -4.06 26.72
C PRO A 310 -26.70 -4.62 25.36
N ILE A 311 -27.92 -4.30 24.90
CA ILE A 311 -28.40 -4.70 23.57
C ILE A 311 -27.54 -4.08 22.46
N MET A 312 -27.25 -2.78 22.55
CA MET A 312 -26.38 -2.08 21.59
C MET A 312 -24.99 -2.72 21.52
N PHE A 313 -24.41 -3.07 22.67
CA PHE A 313 -23.12 -3.74 22.71
C PHE A 313 -23.17 -5.17 22.16
N ILE A 314 -24.26 -5.93 22.39
CA ILE A 314 -24.46 -7.23 21.73
C ILE A 314 -24.47 -7.05 20.20
N ILE A 315 -25.20 -6.07 19.67
CA ILE A 315 -25.24 -5.78 18.23
C ILE A 315 -23.83 -5.48 17.71
N ILE A 316 -23.05 -4.69 18.46
CA ILE A 316 -21.67 -4.35 18.10
C ILE A 316 -20.78 -5.60 18.12
N LEU A 317 -20.89 -6.46 19.14
CA LEU A 317 -20.15 -7.72 19.24
C LEU A 317 -20.51 -8.67 18.07
N LEU A 318 -21.77 -8.70 17.65
CA LEU A 318 -22.19 -9.46 16.48
C LEU A 318 -21.62 -8.88 15.18
N CYS A 319 -21.46 -7.57 15.08
CA CYS A 319 -20.89 -6.92 13.91
C CYS A 319 -19.35 -7.03 13.84
N ILE A 320 -18.66 -6.92 14.97
CA ILE A 320 -17.20 -6.80 15.04
C ILE A 320 -16.49 -8.02 14.47
N ASN A 321 -15.29 -7.81 13.95
CA ASN A 321 -14.44 -8.90 13.48
C ASN A 321 -13.81 -9.62 14.68
N LYS A 322 -14.29 -10.84 14.99
CA LYS A 322 -13.80 -11.65 16.13
C LYS A 322 -12.40 -12.19 15.92
N ASP A 323 -11.92 -12.18 14.68
CA ASP A 323 -10.59 -12.63 14.34
C ASP A 323 -9.52 -11.58 14.68
N GLU A 324 -9.91 -10.32 14.93
CA GLU A 324 -8.96 -9.21 15.17
C GLU A 324 -8.83 -8.89 16.67
N GLU A 325 -7.61 -9.00 17.19
CA GLU A 325 -7.30 -8.77 18.60
C GLU A 325 -7.64 -7.33 19.04
N PHE A 326 -7.12 -6.32 18.33
CA PHE A 326 -7.30 -4.90 18.70
C PHE A 326 -8.78 -4.52 18.80
N GLN A 327 -9.61 -5.05 17.91
CA GLN A 327 -11.04 -4.74 17.88
C GLN A 327 -11.77 -5.30 19.11
N LEU A 328 -11.48 -6.54 19.50
CA LEU A 328 -12.05 -7.15 20.70
C LEU A 328 -11.58 -6.46 21.97
N VAL A 329 -10.30 -6.07 22.02
CA VAL A 329 -9.73 -5.31 23.13
C VAL A 329 -10.40 -3.95 23.26
N ASN A 330 -10.51 -3.21 22.16
CA ASN A 330 -11.16 -1.89 22.14
C ASN A 330 -12.64 -2.01 22.51
N TYR A 331 -13.32 -3.08 22.06
CA TYR A 331 -14.69 -3.38 22.45
C TYR A 331 -14.84 -3.58 23.97
N ILE A 332 -14.00 -4.42 24.59
CA ILE A 332 -14.04 -4.67 26.05
C ILE A 332 -13.79 -3.38 26.83
N SER A 333 -12.79 -2.62 26.39
CA SER A 333 -12.42 -1.32 26.96
C SER A 333 -13.58 -0.32 26.89
N ASP A 334 -14.15 -0.10 25.70
CA ASP A 334 -15.27 0.81 25.48
C ASP A 334 -16.48 0.40 26.31
N TYR A 335 -16.78 -0.91 26.35
CA TYR A 335 -17.88 -1.45 27.14
C TYR A 335 -17.73 -1.09 28.61
N LYS A 336 -16.58 -1.38 29.21
CA LYS A 336 -16.32 -1.17 30.63
C LYS A 336 -16.26 0.30 31.01
N SER A 337 -15.65 1.10 30.14
CA SER A 337 -15.56 2.54 30.32
C SER A 337 -16.96 3.19 30.31
N ILE A 338 -17.80 2.79 29.35
CA ILE A 338 -19.17 3.29 29.28
C ILE A 338 -19.99 2.72 30.44
N GLN A 339 -19.79 1.45 30.84
CA GLN A 339 -20.45 0.86 32.01
C GLN A 339 -20.18 1.67 33.29
N PHE A 340 -18.94 2.12 33.52
CA PHE A 340 -18.61 2.99 34.66
C PHE A 340 -19.42 4.28 34.66
N ILE A 341 -19.54 4.94 33.49
CA ILE A 341 -20.27 6.20 33.37
C ILE A 341 -21.78 5.97 33.54
N THR A 342 -22.35 5.04 32.77
CA THR A 342 -23.81 4.88 32.64
C THR A 342 -24.45 4.07 33.75
N ASN A 343 -23.74 3.08 34.31
CA ASN A 343 -24.25 2.24 35.38
C ASN A 343 -23.64 2.57 36.75
N GLY A 344 -22.53 3.33 36.78
CA GLY A 344 -21.89 3.78 38.02
C GLY A 344 -22.24 5.24 38.33
N LEU A 345 -21.63 6.19 37.61
CA LEU A 345 -21.74 7.62 37.91
C LEU A 345 -23.18 8.15 37.77
N ILE A 346 -23.82 7.95 36.61
CA ILE A 346 -25.15 8.50 36.36
C ILE A 346 -26.18 7.98 37.38
N PRO A 347 -26.28 6.67 37.67
CA PRO A 347 -27.21 6.17 38.68
C PRO A 347 -26.88 6.63 40.09
N CYS A 348 -25.61 6.86 40.44
CA CYS A 348 -25.25 7.48 41.72
C CYS A 348 -25.87 8.88 41.86
N PHE A 349 -25.74 9.72 40.83
CA PHE A 349 -26.34 11.06 40.84
C PHE A 349 -27.86 10.99 40.86
N LEU A 350 -28.47 10.10 40.05
CA LEU A 350 -29.92 9.91 40.06
C LEU A 350 -30.43 9.42 41.41
N ALA A 351 -29.73 8.48 42.05
CA ALA A 351 -30.09 7.99 43.38
C ALA A 351 -30.00 9.09 44.44
N TYR A 352 -28.96 9.93 44.36
CA TYR A 352 -28.81 11.09 45.25
C TYR A 352 -29.99 12.07 45.09
N PHE A 353 -30.35 12.43 43.86
CA PHE A 353 -31.49 13.32 43.62
C PHE A 353 -32.84 12.69 43.98
N HIS A 354 -33.02 11.39 43.69
CA HIS A 354 -34.24 10.67 44.09
C HIS A 354 -34.42 10.67 45.61
N TYR A 355 -33.33 10.41 46.33
CA TYR A 355 -33.33 10.45 47.78
C TYR A 355 -33.65 11.85 48.33
N LEU A 356 -33.07 12.91 47.74
CA LEU A 356 -33.31 14.28 48.18
C LEU A 356 -34.73 14.80 47.91
N PHE A 357 -35.36 14.37 46.81
CA PHE A 357 -36.63 14.98 46.36
C PHE A 357 -37.88 14.13 46.61
N PHE A 358 -37.75 12.81 46.74
CA PHE A 358 -38.92 11.92 46.72
C PHE A 358 -39.05 10.99 47.94
N ASP A 359 -38.09 10.99 48.87
CA ASP A 359 -38.04 10.07 50.02
C ASP A 359 -38.19 8.58 49.66
N GLN A 360 -37.93 8.23 48.40
CA GLN A 360 -38.02 6.87 47.87
C GLN A 360 -36.64 6.38 47.44
N GLY A 361 -36.36 5.10 47.74
CA GLY A 361 -35.17 4.42 47.28
C GLY A 361 -35.10 4.35 45.75
N PRO A 362 -33.90 4.42 45.14
CA PRO A 362 -33.73 4.44 43.68
C PRO A 362 -34.19 3.14 42.99
N GLY A 363 -34.33 2.04 43.73
CA GLY A 363 -34.79 0.75 43.24
C GLY A 363 -36.31 0.62 43.13
N SER A 364 -37.10 1.54 43.70
CA SER A 364 -38.57 1.45 43.71
C SER A 364 -39.19 1.47 42.30
N HIS A 365 -38.59 2.23 41.38
CA HIS A 365 -39.09 2.41 40.01
C HIS A 365 -38.58 1.38 39.01
N HIS A 366 -37.59 0.57 39.39
CA HIS A 366 -36.94 -0.35 38.47
C HIS A 366 -37.54 -1.74 38.57
N GLN A 367 -37.95 -2.30 37.44
CA GLN A 367 -38.37 -3.69 37.38
C GLN A 367 -37.17 -4.60 37.68
N VAL A 368 -37.23 -5.30 38.82
CA VAL A 368 -36.18 -6.20 39.32
C VAL A 368 -35.67 -7.17 38.25
N HIS A 369 -36.56 -7.76 37.46
CA HIS A 369 -36.20 -8.68 36.38
C HIS A 369 -35.30 -8.04 35.32
N ILE A 370 -35.54 -6.77 34.97
CA ILE A 370 -34.72 -6.03 34.01
C ILE A 370 -33.33 -5.76 34.61
N LEU A 371 -33.22 -5.43 35.89
CA LEU A 371 -31.92 -5.24 36.55
C LEU A 371 -31.08 -6.51 36.55
N ILE A 372 -31.68 -7.65 36.92
CA ILE A 372 -31.00 -8.96 36.92
C ILE A 372 -30.58 -9.33 35.49
N PHE A 373 -31.51 -9.23 34.53
CA PHE A 373 -31.24 -9.54 33.13
C PHE A 373 -30.09 -8.68 32.59
N THR A 374 -30.13 -7.37 32.81
CA THR A 374 -29.09 -6.47 32.31
C THR A 374 -27.73 -6.74 32.95
N LEU A 375 -27.67 -7.05 34.25
CA LEU A 375 -26.43 -7.41 34.93
C LEU A 375 -25.82 -8.71 34.36
N ILE A 376 -26.64 -9.75 34.16
CA ILE A 376 -26.20 -11.03 33.59
C ILE A 376 -25.70 -10.82 32.15
N VAL A 377 -26.48 -10.12 31.32
CA VAL A 377 -26.09 -9.85 29.93
C VAL A 377 -24.81 -9.03 29.87
N GLN A 378 -24.64 -8.04 30.75
CA GLN A 378 -23.42 -7.23 30.84
C GLN A 378 -22.21 -8.11 31.10
N PHE A 379 -22.28 -8.94 32.14
CA PHE A 379 -21.21 -9.86 32.49
C PHE A 379 -20.90 -10.83 31.35
N LEU A 380 -21.91 -11.56 30.83
CA LEU A 380 -21.71 -12.56 29.78
C LEU A 380 -21.12 -11.98 28.51
N THR A 381 -21.55 -10.79 28.10
CA THR A 381 -21.10 -10.14 26.86
C THR A 381 -19.59 -9.88 26.86
N ILE A 382 -19.03 -9.45 28.00
CA ILE A 382 -17.59 -9.18 28.16
C ILE A 382 -16.79 -10.50 28.16
N TRP A 383 -17.27 -11.52 28.87
CA TRP A 383 -16.59 -12.82 28.94
C TRP A 383 -16.63 -13.57 27.61
N ILE A 384 -17.71 -13.45 26.84
CA ILE A 384 -17.80 -13.96 25.47
C ILE A 384 -16.77 -13.26 24.58
N ALA A 385 -16.66 -11.92 24.65
CA ALA A 385 -15.65 -11.18 23.91
C ALA A 385 -14.22 -11.60 24.30
N TYR A 386 -13.96 -11.80 25.59
CA TYR A 386 -12.67 -12.31 26.07
C TYR A 386 -12.39 -13.76 25.63
N PHE A 387 -13.41 -14.61 25.54
CA PHE A 387 -13.26 -15.95 24.99
C PHE A 387 -12.85 -15.90 23.51
N PHE A 388 -13.44 -15.01 22.72
CA PHE A 388 -13.00 -14.77 21.34
C PHE A 388 -11.58 -14.21 21.27
N LEU A 389 -11.17 -13.37 22.22
CA LEU A 389 -9.81 -12.83 22.29
C LEU A 389 -8.73 -13.92 22.38
N ARG A 390 -9.04 -15.08 22.99
CA ARG A 390 -8.10 -16.20 23.04
C ARG A 390 -7.83 -16.84 21.66
N LYS A 391 -8.78 -16.70 20.74
CA LYS A 391 -8.74 -17.27 19.38
C LYS A 391 -8.36 -16.24 18.32
N SER A 392 -8.46 -14.94 18.63
CA SER A 392 -8.15 -13.89 17.67
C SER A 392 -6.67 -13.84 17.32
N TYR A 393 -6.38 -13.40 16.10
CA TYR A 393 -5.04 -13.14 15.61
C TYR A 393 -4.86 -11.62 15.50
N SER A 394 -3.70 -11.09 15.87
CA SER A 394 -3.38 -9.71 15.52
C SER A 394 -3.00 -9.69 14.04
N ARG A 395 -3.82 -9.11 13.15
CA ARG A 395 -3.36 -8.90 11.75
C ARG A 395 -2.14 -7.99 11.68
N GLY A 396 -1.94 -7.20 12.73
CA GLY A 396 -0.71 -6.48 12.99
C GLY A 396 0.53 -7.38 13.06
N THR A 397 0.43 -8.69 13.33
CA THR A 397 1.62 -9.56 13.33
C THR A 397 2.30 -9.61 11.98
N PHE A 398 1.54 -9.60 10.87
CA PHE A 398 2.15 -9.58 9.53
C PHE A 398 2.96 -8.30 9.29
N LEU A 399 2.43 -7.15 9.73
CA LEU A 399 3.16 -5.88 9.71
C LEU A 399 4.36 -5.91 10.66
N LYS A 400 4.22 -6.47 11.87
CA LYS A 400 5.33 -6.60 12.83
C LYS A 400 6.44 -7.51 12.32
N GLU A 401 6.08 -8.60 11.66
CA GLU A 401 7.01 -9.56 11.05
C GLU A 401 7.79 -8.90 9.91
N GLN A 402 7.12 -8.14 9.04
CA GLN A 402 7.81 -7.32 8.03
C GLN A 402 8.74 -6.25 8.64
N LEU A 403 8.43 -5.79 9.85
CA LEU A 403 9.21 -4.76 10.54
C LEU A 403 10.30 -5.31 11.46
N THR A 404 10.52 -6.63 11.48
CA THR A 404 11.52 -7.31 12.34
C THR A 404 11.45 -6.94 13.82
N ILE A 405 10.26 -6.55 14.30
CA ILE A 405 10.04 -6.22 15.71
C ILE A 405 9.91 -7.55 16.46
N THR A 406 10.89 -7.87 17.30
CA THR A 406 10.91 -9.09 18.12
C THR A 406 9.67 -9.16 18.99
N SER A 407 8.86 -10.20 18.79
CA SER A 407 7.55 -10.36 19.40
C SER A 407 7.64 -10.81 20.86
N ASP A 408 7.90 -9.89 21.78
CA ASP A 408 7.87 -10.23 23.21
C ASP A 408 6.41 -10.25 23.72
N SER A 409 5.92 -11.46 23.98
CA SER A 409 4.66 -11.83 24.64
C SER A 409 3.34 -11.52 23.90
N LYS A 410 2.69 -12.58 23.41
CA LYS A 410 1.48 -12.55 22.56
C LYS A 410 0.16 -12.12 23.24
N ARG A 411 0.10 -11.52 24.45
CA ARG A 411 -1.20 -11.38 25.17
C ARG A 411 -1.46 -10.12 26.03
N GLY A 412 -0.60 -9.11 25.97
CA GLY A 412 -0.83 -7.82 26.63
C GLY A 412 -1.15 -7.89 28.14
N ARG A 413 -1.46 -6.74 28.74
CA ARG A 413 -1.79 -6.64 30.18
C ARG A 413 -3.29 -6.79 30.47
N LEU A 414 -4.13 -6.85 29.43
CA LEU A 414 -5.60 -6.88 29.55
C LEU A 414 -6.11 -8.09 30.36
N LYS A 415 -5.40 -9.22 30.33
CA LYS A 415 -5.76 -10.42 31.13
C LYS A 415 -5.90 -10.10 32.62
N TYR A 416 -5.01 -9.27 33.17
CA TYR A 416 -5.03 -8.94 34.59
C TYR A 416 -6.22 -8.03 34.94
N PHE A 417 -6.56 -7.09 34.06
CA PHE A 417 -7.75 -6.24 34.22
C PHE A 417 -9.06 -7.04 34.21
N LEU A 418 -9.14 -8.09 33.39
CA LEU A 418 -10.32 -8.96 33.38
C LEU A 418 -10.41 -9.89 34.59
N ILE A 419 -9.28 -10.33 35.13
CA ILE A 419 -9.26 -11.06 36.42
C ILE A 419 -9.72 -10.12 37.55
N TYR A 420 -9.24 -8.88 37.56
CA TYR A 420 -9.71 -7.84 38.48
C TYR A 420 -11.22 -7.60 38.33
N ASP A 421 -11.74 -7.53 37.10
CA ASP A 421 -13.19 -7.41 36.86
C ASP A 421 -13.99 -8.60 37.43
N LEU A 422 -13.46 -9.82 37.31
CA LEU A 422 -14.08 -11.01 37.91
C LEU A 422 -14.16 -10.90 39.44
N ILE A 423 -13.05 -10.49 40.05
CA ILE A 423 -12.94 -10.38 41.51
C ILE A 423 -13.90 -9.30 42.02
N THR A 424 -13.94 -8.14 41.38
CA THR A 424 -14.85 -7.04 41.76
C THR A 424 -16.32 -7.40 41.57
N PHE A 425 -16.65 -8.17 40.52
CA PHE A 425 -17.98 -8.76 40.35
C PHE A 425 -18.36 -9.68 41.52
N LEU A 426 -17.48 -10.62 41.90
CA LEU A 426 -17.71 -11.52 43.04
C LEU A 426 -17.85 -10.76 44.36
N ILE A 427 -16.99 -9.76 44.61
CA ILE A 427 -17.08 -8.89 45.80
C ILE A 427 -18.43 -8.16 45.82
N SER A 428 -18.89 -7.63 44.68
CA SER A 428 -20.18 -6.93 44.61
C SER A 428 -21.35 -7.85 44.94
N ILE A 429 -21.33 -9.11 44.48
CA ILE A 429 -22.36 -10.11 44.81
C ILE A 429 -22.32 -10.45 46.30
N ILE A 430 -21.14 -10.76 46.85
CA ILE A 430 -20.98 -11.14 48.26
C ILE A 430 -21.46 -10.00 49.17
N LEU A 431 -21.03 -8.76 48.90
CA LEU A 431 -21.47 -7.58 49.64
C LEU A 431 -22.99 -7.44 49.61
N SER A 432 -23.60 -7.72 48.46
CA SER A 432 -25.05 -7.62 48.30
C SER A 432 -25.79 -8.71 49.07
N ILE A 433 -25.28 -9.94 49.09
CA ILE A 433 -25.84 -11.03 49.89
C ILE A 433 -25.74 -10.68 51.40
N ILE A 434 -24.61 -10.14 51.85
CA ILE A 434 -24.43 -9.71 53.25
C ILE A 434 -25.45 -8.63 53.63
N LEU A 435 -25.59 -7.60 52.78
CA LEU A 435 -26.55 -6.52 53.00
C LEU A 435 -28.01 -7.02 52.95
N TYR A 436 -28.32 -7.97 52.06
CA TYR A 436 -29.63 -8.62 52.00
C TYR A 436 -29.96 -9.31 53.32
N ILE A 437 -29.06 -10.17 53.82
CA ILE A 437 -29.25 -10.90 55.08
C ILE A 437 -29.41 -9.93 56.26
N TYR A 438 -28.66 -8.83 56.26
CA TYR A 438 -28.76 -7.82 57.31
C TYR A 438 -30.10 -7.04 57.27
N LYS A 439 -30.63 -6.73 56.07
CA LYS A 439 -31.83 -5.90 55.88
C LYS A 439 -33.15 -6.66 55.82
N ILE A 440 -33.13 -7.98 55.61
CA ILE A 440 -34.35 -8.80 55.48
C ILE A 440 -35.29 -8.71 56.70
N LYS A 441 -34.78 -8.28 57.85
CA LYS A 441 -35.53 -8.20 59.11
C LYS A 441 -36.58 -7.08 59.15
N ASP A 442 -36.39 -5.99 58.39
CA ASP A 442 -37.19 -4.76 58.56
C ASP A 442 -38.23 -4.51 57.45
N SER A 443 -37.98 -4.94 56.19
CA SER A 443 -38.94 -4.86 55.07
C SER A 443 -38.45 -5.67 53.85
N PRO A 444 -39.16 -6.71 53.37
CA PRO A 444 -38.58 -7.67 52.42
C PRO A 444 -38.66 -7.31 50.92
N THR A 445 -39.66 -6.52 50.47
CA THR A 445 -39.90 -6.33 49.02
C THR A 445 -39.26 -5.07 48.45
N GLN A 446 -39.33 -3.95 49.17
CA GLN A 446 -38.72 -2.69 48.75
C GLN A 446 -37.19 -2.76 48.82
N THR A 447 -36.62 -3.58 49.71
CA THR A 447 -35.18 -3.70 49.90
C THR A 447 -34.46 -4.43 48.77
N PHE A 448 -35.11 -5.38 48.08
CA PHE A 448 -34.43 -6.18 47.06
C PHE A 448 -34.11 -5.39 45.78
N GLY A 449 -35.04 -4.52 45.34
CA GLY A 449 -34.81 -3.63 44.21
C GLY A 449 -33.69 -2.62 44.47
N ASP A 450 -33.71 -2.00 45.65
CA ASP A 450 -32.66 -1.06 46.09
C ASP A 450 -31.30 -1.75 46.19
N LEU A 451 -31.27 -2.95 46.78
CA LEU A 451 -30.05 -3.73 46.89
C LEU A 451 -29.44 -4.04 45.52
N LEU A 452 -30.22 -4.58 44.59
CA LEU A 452 -29.75 -4.89 43.23
C LEU A 452 -29.29 -3.65 42.48
N PHE A 453 -29.99 -2.53 42.66
CA PHE A 453 -29.59 -1.24 42.13
C PHE A 453 -28.19 -0.85 42.64
N PHE A 454 -27.95 -0.93 43.95
CA PHE A 454 -26.65 -0.64 44.54
C PHE A 454 -25.58 -1.67 44.14
N THR A 455 -25.88 -2.97 44.08
CA THR A 455 -24.97 -4.01 43.58
C THR A 455 -24.43 -3.64 42.20
N ARG A 456 -25.34 -3.34 41.27
CA ARG A 456 -25.02 -2.98 39.89
C ARG A 456 -24.16 -1.71 39.85
N THR A 457 -24.52 -0.73 40.67
CA THR A 457 -23.85 0.57 40.74
C THR A 457 -22.42 0.43 41.28
N ILE A 458 -22.24 -0.31 42.38
CA ILE A 458 -20.92 -0.58 42.98
C ILE A 458 -20.04 -1.35 42.01
N TYR A 459 -20.58 -2.39 41.35
CA TYR A 459 -19.84 -3.14 40.32
C TYR A 459 -19.40 -2.23 39.17
N ALA A 460 -20.28 -1.36 38.69
CA ALA A 460 -19.95 -0.41 37.64
C ALA A 460 -18.89 0.61 38.09
N LEU A 461 -18.95 1.10 39.32
CA LEU A 461 -17.92 1.99 39.89
C LEU A 461 -16.55 1.31 39.99
N PHE A 462 -16.50 0.01 40.32
CA PHE A 462 -15.25 -0.75 40.30
C PHE A 462 -14.63 -0.90 38.91
N SER A 463 -15.36 -0.60 37.84
CA SER A 463 -14.83 -0.52 36.47
C SER A 463 -13.99 0.74 36.21
N ILE A 464 -13.72 1.58 37.22
CA ILE A 464 -12.90 2.79 37.10
C ILE A 464 -11.54 2.59 36.41
N PRO A 465 -10.78 1.48 36.60
CA PRO A 465 -9.51 1.32 35.91
C PRO A 465 -9.66 1.25 34.39
N PHE A 466 -10.85 0.89 33.90
CA PHE A 466 -11.10 0.85 32.47
C PHE A 466 -11.26 2.24 31.84
N VAL A 467 -11.63 3.26 32.62
CA VAL A 467 -11.79 4.64 32.14
C VAL A 467 -10.48 5.17 31.54
N PHE A 468 -9.32 4.72 32.04
CA PHE A 468 -8.03 5.10 31.47
C PHE A 468 -7.89 4.68 30.01
N PHE A 469 -8.55 3.61 29.56
CA PHE A 469 -8.53 3.21 28.16
C PHE A 469 -9.37 4.10 27.24
N ILE A 470 -10.19 5.03 27.75
CA ILE A 470 -10.80 6.06 26.89
C ILE A 470 -9.72 6.94 26.27
N ILE A 471 -8.58 7.10 26.95
CA ILE A 471 -7.45 7.87 26.46
C ILE A 471 -6.64 6.97 25.51
N PRO A 472 -6.54 7.29 24.21
CA PRO A 472 -5.89 6.42 23.21
C PRO A 472 -4.44 6.04 23.56
N PHE A 473 -3.76 6.90 24.31
CA PHE A 473 -2.41 6.67 24.81
C PHE A 473 -2.30 5.39 25.65
N PHE A 474 -3.22 5.17 26.60
CA PHE A 474 -3.17 4.00 27.49
C PHE A 474 -3.59 2.72 26.78
N VAL A 475 -4.51 2.78 25.81
CA VAL A 475 -4.86 1.62 24.97
C VAL A 475 -3.62 1.08 24.29
N LYS A 476 -2.80 1.96 23.73
CA LYS A 476 -1.57 1.58 23.04
C LYS A 476 -0.56 0.90 23.97
N MET A 477 -0.35 1.50 25.15
CA MET A 477 0.58 1.00 26.18
C MET A 477 0.16 -0.35 26.76
N LEU A 478 -1.14 -0.61 26.91
CA LEU A 478 -1.62 -1.79 27.64
C LEU A 478 -1.87 -3.00 26.75
N THR A 479 -2.07 -2.77 25.45
CA THR A 479 -2.61 -3.80 24.55
C THR A 479 -1.59 -4.31 23.54
N ASN A 480 -0.46 -3.62 23.32
CA ASN A 480 0.57 -3.92 22.32
C ASN A 480 0.03 -4.19 20.89
N ALA A 481 -1.27 -4.03 20.67
CA ALA A 481 -1.97 -4.36 19.46
C ALA A 481 -1.95 -3.12 18.56
N ILE A 482 -1.66 -3.34 17.29
CA ILE A 482 -1.64 -2.26 16.31
C ILE A 482 -3.07 -1.76 16.13
N PRO A 483 -3.32 -0.45 16.22
CA PRO A 483 -4.66 0.10 16.06
C PRO A 483 -5.21 -0.22 14.68
N THR A 484 -6.35 -0.89 14.65
CA THR A 484 -7.11 -1.20 13.44
C THR A 484 -8.45 -0.46 13.46
N GLY A 485 -9.05 -0.30 12.29
CA GLY A 485 -10.41 0.20 12.11
C GLY A 485 -11.03 -0.41 10.87
N TYR A 486 -12.21 0.08 10.49
CA TYR A 486 -12.95 -0.37 9.33
C TYR A 486 -12.94 0.68 8.23
N ASP A 487 -12.81 0.24 6.99
CA ASP A 487 -13.13 1.06 5.83
C ASP A 487 -14.66 1.08 5.56
N LYS A 488 -15.08 1.86 4.55
CA LYS A 488 -16.48 1.94 4.11
C LYS A 488 -17.06 0.59 3.65
N TYR A 489 -16.21 -0.38 3.34
CA TYR A 489 -16.58 -1.72 2.87
C TYR A 489 -16.59 -2.77 3.99
N GLY A 490 -16.31 -2.37 5.24
CA GLY A 490 -16.24 -3.25 6.40
C GLY A 490 -14.98 -4.12 6.44
N ASN A 491 -13.93 -3.76 5.69
CA ASN A 491 -12.62 -4.40 5.83
C ASN A 491 -11.92 -3.86 7.07
N CYS A 492 -11.44 -4.76 7.91
CA CYS A 492 -10.59 -4.42 9.05
C CYS A 492 -9.16 -4.16 8.55
N ILE A 493 -8.72 -2.91 8.64
CA ILE A 493 -7.43 -2.40 8.16
C ILE A 493 -6.72 -1.62 9.28
N PRO A 494 -5.39 -1.47 9.25
CA PRO A 494 -4.68 -0.58 10.16
C PRO A 494 -5.21 0.87 10.08
N SER A 495 -5.24 1.61 11.20
CA SER A 495 -5.76 2.99 11.23
C SER A 495 -4.78 4.02 10.62
N LEU A 496 -5.31 5.04 9.93
CA LEU A 496 -4.58 6.08 9.19
C LEU A 496 -3.54 6.85 9.99
N SER A 497 -3.71 7.00 11.31
CA SER A 497 -2.72 7.71 12.14
C SER A 497 -1.33 7.09 12.02
N THR A 498 -1.27 5.81 11.65
CA THR A 498 -0.03 5.05 11.58
C THR A 498 0.44 4.84 10.13
N ILE A 499 -0.44 4.87 9.13
CA ILE A 499 -0.13 4.55 7.73
C ILE A 499 -0.96 5.47 6.83
N GLN A 500 -0.34 6.26 5.95
CA GLN A 500 -1.07 6.98 4.90
C GLN A 500 -1.62 5.97 3.89
N ILE A 501 -2.84 5.46 4.15
CA ILE A 501 -3.52 4.54 3.26
C ILE A 501 -4.00 5.32 2.05
N GLN A 502 -3.22 5.29 0.96
CA GLN A 502 -3.73 5.70 -0.34
C GLN A 502 -4.66 4.60 -0.85
N TYR A 503 -5.96 4.88 -0.84
CA TYR A 503 -6.94 4.10 -1.59
C TYR A 503 -6.64 4.25 -3.08
N LYS A 504 -5.83 3.37 -3.63
CA LYS A 504 -5.92 3.12 -5.06
C LYS A 504 -7.21 2.32 -5.22
N GLU A 505 -8.31 3.01 -5.56
CA GLU A 505 -9.43 2.29 -6.11
C GLU A 505 -8.86 1.48 -7.27
N THR A 506 -8.84 0.16 -7.11
CA THR A 506 -8.85 -0.73 -8.26
C THR A 506 -10.19 -0.49 -8.95
N LYS A 507 -10.37 0.69 -9.55
CA LYS A 507 -10.98 0.76 -10.87
C LYS A 507 -10.14 -0.20 -11.65
N PHE A 508 -10.70 -1.38 -11.73
CA PHE A 508 -10.14 -2.60 -12.22
C PHE A 508 -9.12 -2.25 -13.28
N ASN A 509 -7.84 -2.46 -12.97
CA ASN A 509 -6.77 -2.25 -13.93
C ASN A 509 -6.91 -3.21 -15.12
N ARG A 510 -8.01 -3.98 -15.22
CA ARG A 510 -8.54 -4.41 -16.50
C ARG A 510 -8.70 -3.24 -17.45
N GLN A 511 -9.14 -2.03 -17.10
CA GLN A 511 -9.19 -0.98 -18.13
C GLN A 511 -7.79 -0.71 -18.68
N ILE A 512 -6.76 -0.52 -17.86
CA ILE A 512 -5.40 -0.23 -18.40
C ILE A 512 -4.73 -1.48 -19.00
N ILE A 513 -4.93 -2.67 -18.46
CA ILE A 513 -4.37 -3.92 -19.02
C ILE A 513 -5.13 -4.30 -20.29
N VAL A 514 -6.46 -4.21 -20.30
CA VAL A 514 -7.30 -4.34 -21.51
C VAL A 514 -6.94 -3.23 -22.48
N ASP A 515 -6.71 -1.98 -22.08
CA ASP A 515 -6.32 -0.91 -23.00
C ASP A 515 -4.92 -1.20 -23.60
N ILE A 516 -3.96 -1.72 -22.83
CA ILE A 516 -2.64 -2.10 -23.35
C ILE A 516 -2.73 -3.33 -24.26
N GLU A 517 -3.53 -4.34 -23.87
CA GLU A 517 -3.73 -5.59 -24.60
C GLU A 517 -4.56 -5.35 -25.87
N GLU A 518 -5.57 -4.50 -25.81
CA GLU A 518 -6.40 -4.01 -26.91
C GLU A 518 -5.60 -3.08 -27.85
N ILE A 519 -4.72 -2.22 -27.33
CA ILE A 519 -3.78 -1.45 -28.17
C ILE A 519 -2.81 -2.41 -28.89
N LEU A 520 -2.32 -3.45 -28.21
CA LEU A 520 -1.45 -4.46 -28.82
C LEU A 520 -2.18 -5.31 -29.86
N GLU A 521 -3.44 -5.70 -29.60
CA GLU A 521 -4.28 -6.43 -30.53
C GLU A 521 -4.61 -5.57 -31.75
N ARG A 522 -4.99 -4.29 -31.58
CA ARG A 522 -5.20 -3.35 -32.68
C ARG A 522 -3.93 -3.15 -33.52
N ASP A 523 -2.76 -2.96 -32.90
CA ASP A 523 -1.50 -2.83 -33.62
C ASP A 523 -1.18 -4.11 -34.45
N ILE A 524 -1.52 -5.29 -33.93
CA ILE A 524 -1.34 -6.59 -34.63
C ILE A 524 -2.36 -6.75 -35.76
N GLU A 525 -3.62 -6.38 -35.53
CA GLU A 525 -4.70 -6.42 -36.52
C GLU A 525 -4.42 -5.47 -37.68
N GLU A 526 -4.01 -4.23 -37.40
CA GLU A 526 -3.58 -3.27 -38.41
C GLU A 526 -2.38 -3.81 -39.21
N GLU A 527 -1.41 -4.46 -38.55
CA GLU A 527 -0.26 -5.03 -39.25
C GLU A 527 -0.65 -6.24 -40.12
N ASN A 528 -1.68 -7.00 -39.74
CA ASN A 528 -2.22 -8.09 -40.54
C ASN A 528 -3.07 -7.58 -41.71
N GLN A 529 -3.95 -6.59 -41.50
CA GLN A 529 -4.72 -5.94 -42.57
C GLN A 529 -3.79 -5.34 -43.64
N ASN A 530 -2.77 -4.60 -43.22
CA ASN A 530 -1.76 -4.04 -44.14
C ASN A 530 -1.00 -5.13 -44.93
N LYS A 531 -0.85 -6.35 -44.40
CA LYS A 531 -0.25 -7.47 -45.14
C LYS A 531 -1.23 -8.07 -46.15
N VAL A 532 -2.51 -8.18 -45.79
CA VAL A 532 -3.57 -8.68 -46.66
C VAL A 532 -3.78 -7.72 -47.84
N GLU A 533 -3.92 -6.43 -47.59
CA GLU A 533 -4.07 -5.40 -48.64
C GLU A 533 -2.90 -5.45 -49.62
N LYS A 534 -1.65 -5.54 -49.12
CA LYS A 534 -0.47 -5.70 -49.99
C LYS A 534 -0.48 -6.98 -50.81
N GLN A 535 -1.01 -8.09 -50.28
CA GLN A 535 -1.15 -9.33 -51.04
C GLN A 535 -2.24 -9.24 -52.10
N GLU A 536 -3.32 -8.52 -51.83
CA GLU A 536 -4.41 -8.28 -52.81
C GLU A 536 -3.97 -7.34 -53.92
N GLU A 537 -3.28 -6.25 -53.60
CA GLU A 537 -2.66 -5.36 -54.61
C GLU A 537 -1.67 -6.12 -55.48
N GLN A 538 -0.89 -7.04 -54.90
CA GLN A 538 0.05 -7.84 -55.66
C GLN A 538 -0.66 -8.83 -56.59
N LYS A 539 -1.74 -9.47 -56.13
CA LYS A 539 -2.58 -10.35 -56.98
C LYS A 539 -3.25 -9.59 -58.13
N GLN A 540 -3.77 -8.39 -57.88
CA GLN A 540 -4.39 -7.56 -58.92
C GLN A 540 -3.37 -7.17 -59.99
N ASN A 541 -2.17 -6.76 -59.59
CA ASN A 541 -1.09 -6.47 -60.52
C ASN A 541 -0.67 -7.72 -61.33
N ASP A 542 -0.59 -8.89 -60.70
CA ASP A 542 -0.25 -10.14 -61.39
C ASP A 542 -1.33 -10.57 -62.39
N GLU A 543 -2.62 -10.36 -62.06
CA GLU A 543 -3.75 -10.59 -62.98
C GLU A 543 -3.74 -9.61 -64.17
N GLU A 544 -3.44 -8.33 -63.92
CA GLU A 544 -3.34 -7.32 -64.97
C GLU A 544 -2.20 -7.66 -65.95
N ILE A 545 -1.05 -8.09 -65.43
CA ILE A 545 0.09 -8.57 -66.24
C ILE A 545 -0.28 -9.83 -67.04
N GLN A 546 -1.04 -10.77 -66.46
CA GLN A 546 -1.50 -11.95 -67.21
C GLN A 546 -2.43 -11.54 -68.36
N ASN A 547 -3.36 -10.63 -68.13
CA ASN A 547 -4.30 -10.14 -69.13
C ASN A 547 -3.58 -9.42 -70.28
N GLU A 548 -2.57 -8.59 -69.99
CA GLU A 548 -1.75 -7.94 -71.03
C GLU A 548 -0.98 -8.98 -71.88
N ASN A 549 -0.37 -9.98 -71.23
CA ASN A 549 0.36 -11.06 -71.93
C ASN A 549 -0.56 -11.91 -72.81
N GLU A 550 -1.81 -12.17 -72.39
CA GLU A 550 -2.79 -12.86 -73.22
C GLU A 550 -3.22 -12.02 -74.43
N GLN A 551 -3.43 -10.71 -74.25
CA GLN A 551 -3.71 -9.81 -75.37
C GLN A 551 -2.56 -9.76 -76.38
N GLU A 552 -1.30 -9.72 -75.93
CA GLU A 552 -0.14 -9.79 -76.83
C GLU A 552 -0.05 -11.13 -77.59
N LYS A 553 -0.34 -12.26 -76.93
CA LYS A 553 -0.40 -13.58 -77.58
C LYS A 553 -1.51 -13.65 -78.63
N GLN A 554 -2.67 -13.06 -78.37
CA GLN A 554 -3.75 -13.00 -79.36
C GLN A 554 -3.38 -12.11 -80.56
N ASN A 555 -2.74 -10.96 -80.30
CA ASN A 555 -2.30 -10.03 -81.34
C ASN A 555 -1.18 -10.62 -82.22
N SER A 556 -0.25 -11.38 -81.64
CA SER A 556 0.81 -12.08 -82.38
C SER A 556 0.27 -13.25 -83.22
N LYS A 557 -0.72 -14.01 -82.73
CA LYS A 557 -1.47 -15.00 -83.54
C LYS A 557 -2.18 -14.36 -84.72
N LYS A 558 -2.87 -13.23 -84.53
CA LYS A 558 -3.52 -12.47 -85.62
C LYS A 558 -2.50 -11.99 -86.67
N LYS A 559 -1.29 -11.58 -86.25
CA LYS A 559 -0.21 -11.19 -87.17
C LYS A 559 0.36 -12.38 -87.95
N ARG A 560 0.51 -13.57 -87.35
CA ARG A 560 0.93 -14.81 -88.04
C ARG A 560 -0.10 -15.25 -89.08
N ASN A 561 -1.37 -15.31 -88.71
CA ASN A 561 -2.44 -15.67 -89.64
C ASN A 561 -2.51 -14.70 -90.84
N LYS A 562 -2.27 -13.39 -90.64
CA LYS A 562 -2.16 -12.42 -91.76
C LYS A 562 -0.94 -12.65 -92.66
N LYS A 563 0.19 -13.13 -92.12
CA LYS A 563 1.39 -13.46 -92.91
C LYS A 563 1.19 -14.75 -93.70
N ASP A 564 0.56 -15.77 -93.11
CA ASP A 564 0.29 -17.03 -93.77
C ASP A 564 -0.76 -16.86 -94.89
N LEU A 565 -1.80 -16.05 -94.66
CA LEU A 565 -2.80 -15.69 -95.69
C LEU A 565 -2.18 -14.95 -96.88
N LYS A 566 -1.16 -14.11 -96.65
CA LYS A 566 -0.42 -13.45 -97.74
C LYS A 566 0.50 -14.40 -98.51
N LYS A 567 0.92 -15.51 -97.91
CA LYS A 567 1.75 -16.55 -98.54
C LYS A 567 0.95 -17.54 -99.38
N THR A 568 -0.37 -17.60 -99.21
CA THR A 568 -1.27 -18.48 -99.99
C THR A 568 -1.86 -17.79 -101.23
N ILE A 569 -1.60 -16.49 -101.43
CA ILE A 569 -2.16 -15.67 -102.53
C ILE A 569 -1.07 -15.24 -103.54
N GLY A 570 0.17 -15.70 -103.38
CA GLY A 570 1.22 -15.63 -104.40
C GLY A 570 1.62 -17.02 -104.82
#